data_AF-A0AA96TD47-F1
#
_entry.id   AF-A0AA96TD47-F1
#
_cell.length_a   1.000
_cell.length_b   1.000
_cell.length_c   1.000
_cell.angle_alpha   90.00
_cell.angle_beta   90.00
_cell.angle_gamma   90.00
#
_symmetry.space_group_name_H-M   'P 1'
#
loop_
_entity.id
_entity.type
_entity.pdbx_description
1 polymer ?
#
loop_
_entity_poly.entity_id
_entity_poly.type
_entity_poly.pdbx_seq_one_letter_code
_entity_poly.pdbx_strand_id
1 'polypeptide(L)' 'MTTRRARCAEAHLGCPCRGDATVHEERTRVLAEARTRGGESVDCPECGSPTTPLSLVTWGNCRVCRTAQSRLTDPLRW' A
#
# COMPACT_ATOMS: atom_id res chain seq x y z
N MET A 1 -5.73 -17.13 -24.61
CA MET A 1 -4.37 -16.65 -24.25
C MET A 1 -4.50 -15.40 -23.38
N THR A 2 -4.41 -15.53 -22.06
CA THR A 2 -4.45 -14.39 -21.13
C THR A 2 -3.07 -13.74 -21.08
N THR A 3 -2.85 -12.71 -21.89
CA THR A 3 -1.68 -11.84 -21.78
C THR A 3 -1.70 -11.12 -20.43
N ARG A 4 -1.01 -11.67 -19.42
CA ARG A 4 -0.65 -10.91 -18.23
C ARG A 4 0.39 -9.87 -18.66
N ARG A 5 -0.08 -8.73 -19.19
CA ARG A 5 0.75 -7.55 -19.42
C ARG A 5 1.42 -7.21 -18.09
N ALA A 6 2.74 -7.30 -18.04
CA ALA A 6 3.54 -6.94 -16.88
C ALA A 6 3.14 -5.52 -16.44
N ARG A 7 2.61 -5.40 -15.22
CA ARG A 7 2.14 -4.14 -14.63
C ARG A 7 3.36 -3.41 -14.10
N CYS A 8 3.87 -2.44 -14.87
CA CYS A 8 5.00 -1.57 -14.55
C CYS A 8 6.33 -2.37 -14.32
N ALA A 9 7.33 -2.19 -15.20
CA ALA A 9 8.56 -3.00 -15.21
C ALA A 9 9.39 -2.93 -13.91
N GLU A 10 9.29 -1.82 -13.18
CA GLU A 10 9.97 -1.58 -11.90
C GLU A 10 9.04 -1.72 -10.69
N ALA A 11 7.75 -1.96 -10.91
CA ALA A 11 6.78 -2.02 -9.83
C ALA A 11 6.57 -3.48 -9.42
N HIS A 12 7.13 -3.82 -8.27
CA HIS A 12 6.89 -5.11 -7.63
C HIS A 12 5.41 -5.51 -7.70
N LEU A 13 5.19 -6.78 -8.03
CA LEU A 13 3.92 -7.47 -8.22
C LEU A 13 2.80 -6.90 -7.34
N GLY A 14 1.96 -6.01 -7.90
CA GLY A 14 0.86 -5.38 -7.16
C GLY A 14 0.67 -3.88 -7.37
N CYS A 15 1.43 -3.24 -8.25
CA CYS A 15 1.19 -1.83 -8.54
C CYS A 15 -0.20 -1.61 -9.17
N PRO A 16 -1.04 -0.73 -8.59
CA PRO A 16 -2.36 -0.43 -9.13
C PRO A 16 -2.33 0.44 -10.39
N CYS A 17 -1.12 0.82 -10.89
CA CYS A 17 -0.90 1.68 -12.07
C CYS A 17 -1.62 1.20 -13.34
N ARG A 18 -1.91 -0.11 -13.47
CA ARG A 18 -2.47 -0.73 -14.70
C ARG A 18 -1.68 -0.43 -15.99
N GLY A 19 -0.43 0.05 -15.88
CA GLY A 19 0.42 0.44 -17.01
C GLY A 19 0.44 1.95 -17.31
N ASP A 20 -0.27 2.77 -16.53
CA ASP A 20 -0.21 4.22 -16.61
C ASP A 20 1.07 4.74 -15.93
N ALA A 21 1.94 5.36 -16.72
CA ALA A 21 3.24 5.87 -16.26
C ALA A 21 3.09 7.07 -15.33
N THR A 22 2.13 7.96 -15.57
CA THR A 22 1.90 9.14 -14.74
C THR A 22 1.41 8.75 -13.35
N VAL A 23 0.47 7.79 -13.28
CA VAL A 23 0.01 7.21 -12.00
C VAL A 23 1.14 6.49 -11.28
N HIS A 24 2.01 5.81 -12.04
CA HIS A 24 3.17 5.11 -11.47
C HIS A 24 4.17 6.09 -10.86
N GLU A 25 4.59 7.11 -11.60
CA GLU A 25 5.52 8.15 -11.15
C GLU A 25 5.00 8.91 -9.94
N GLU A 26 3.73 9.31 -9.97
CA GLU A 26 3.08 9.97 -8.83
C GLU A 26 3.11 9.08 -7.59
N ARG A 27 2.71 7.81 -7.73
CA ARG A 27 2.71 6.88 -6.60
C ARG A 27 4.12 6.63 -6.06
N THR A 28 5.12 6.52 -6.94
CA THR A 28 6.53 6.36 -6.54
C THR A 28 7.02 7.59 -5.79
N ARG A 29 6.66 8.80 -6.24
CA ARG A 29 6.98 10.06 -5.54
C ARG A 29 6.37 10.10 -4.15
N VAL A 30 5.07 9.80 -4.03
CA VAL A 30 4.37 9.82 -2.73
C VAL A 30 4.95 8.76 -1.78
N LEU A 31 5.31 7.58 -2.27
CA LEU A 31 5.96 6.55 -1.46
C LEU A 31 7.37 6.96 -1.00
N ALA A 32 8.14 7.64 -1.87
CA ALA A 32 9.46 8.14 -1.51
C ALA A 32 9.38 9.21 -0.42
N GLU A 33 8.45 10.15 -0.55
CA GLU A 33 8.18 11.18 0.47
C GLU A 33 7.70 10.57 1.80
N ALA A 34 6.81 9.58 1.75
CA ALA A 34 6.35 8.92 2.97
C ALA A 34 7.47 8.16 3.69
N ARG A 35 8.50 7.69 2.95
CA ARG A 35 9.69 7.05 3.55
C ARG A 35 10.61 8.05 4.24
N THR A 36 10.78 9.26 3.70
CA THR A 36 11.59 10.29 4.37
C THR A 36 10.94 10.75 5.67
N ARG A 37 9.61 10.69 5.74
CA ARG A 37 8.80 10.95 6.94
C ARG A 37 8.63 9.74 7.88
N GLY A 38 9.45 8.69 7.72
CA GLY A 38 9.31 7.45 8.47
C GLY A 38 9.48 7.57 10.00
N GLY A 39 10.09 8.66 10.48
CA GLY A 39 10.21 8.97 11.91
C GLY A 39 8.98 9.66 12.52
N GLU A 40 8.02 10.08 11.71
CA GLU A 40 6.79 10.69 12.19
C GLU A 40 5.79 9.60 12.63
N SER A 41 5.18 9.81 13.79
CA SER A 41 4.02 9.06 14.24
C SER A 41 2.75 9.83 13.89
N VAL A 42 1.83 9.19 13.19
CA VAL A 42 0.50 9.71 12.84
C VAL A 42 -0.57 8.73 13.30
N ASP A 43 -1.79 9.18 13.53
CA ASP A 43 -2.87 8.29 13.99
C ASP A 43 -3.53 7.54 12.83
N CYS A 44 -3.84 6.27 13.06
CA CYS A 44 -4.59 5.45 12.11
C CYS A 44 -6.05 5.95 12.02
N PRO A 45 -6.59 6.20 10.81
CA PRO A 45 -7.97 6.67 10.67
C PRO A 45 -9.02 5.65 11.13
N GLU A 46 -8.67 4.35 11.15
CA GLU A 46 -9.60 3.27 11.50
C GLU A 46 -9.68 3.01 13.00
N CYS A 47 -8.55 3.11 13.72
CA CYS A 47 -8.44 2.66 15.11
C CYS A 47 -7.78 3.66 16.05
N GLY A 48 -7.36 4.83 15.55
CA GLY A 48 -6.68 5.87 16.33
C GLY A 48 -5.31 5.47 16.88
N SER A 49 -4.78 4.29 16.54
CA SER A 49 -3.48 3.84 17.02
C SER A 49 -2.34 4.51 16.25
N PRO A 50 -1.17 4.73 16.89
CA PRO A 50 -0.02 5.32 16.21
C PRO A 50 0.46 4.42 15.07
N THR A 51 0.76 5.05 13.93
CA THR A 51 1.26 4.43 12.72
C THR A 51 2.19 5.38 11.97
N THR A 52 2.74 4.92 10.84
CA THR A 52 3.65 5.73 10.03
C THR A 52 2.95 6.25 8.77
N PRO A 53 3.34 7.43 8.25
CA PRO A 53 2.85 7.93 6.97
C PRO A 53 3.00 6.90 5.84
N LEU A 54 4.10 6.14 5.85
CA LEU A 54 4.33 5.06 4.89
C LEU A 54 3.24 3.97 4.96
N SER A 55 2.78 3.59 6.15
CA SER A 55 1.72 2.59 6.31
C SER A 55 0.40 3.10 5.73
N LEU A 56 0.06 4.38 5.97
CA LEU A 56 -1.13 5.01 5.42
C LEU A 56 -1.08 5.11 3.89
N VAL A 57 0.03 5.58 3.31
CA VAL A 57 0.17 5.65 1.83
C VAL A 57 0.15 4.26 1.18
N THR A 58 0.70 3.25 1.87
CA THR A 58 0.81 1.90 1.31
C THR A 58 -0.51 1.14 1.38
N TRP A 59 -1.23 1.20 2.50
CA TRP A 59 -2.42 0.36 2.79
C TRP A 59 -3.67 1.14 3.20
N GLY A 60 -3.58 2.44 3.43
CA GLY A 60 -4.68 3.27 3.93
C GLY A 60 -4.91 3.17 5.44
N ASN A 61 -4.21 2.27 6.14
CA ASN A 61 -4.43 2.00 7.56
C ASN A 61 -3.15 1.48 8.24
N CYS A 62 -3.22 1.30 9.56
CA CYS A 62 -2.13 0.73 10.33
C CYS A 62 -2.02 -0.79 10.09
N ARG A 63 -0.86 -1.36 10.45
CA ARG A 63 -0.58 -2.79 10.31
C ARG A 63 -1.62 -3.68 11.00
N VAL A 64 -2.14 -3.26 12.15
CA VAL A 64 -3.15 -4.02 12.92
C VAL A 64 -4.46 -4.11 12.15
N CYS A 65 -4.97 -2.98 11.66
CA CYS A 65 -6.16 -2.92 10.82
C CYS A 65 -5.98 -3.72 9.53
N ARG A 66 -4.80 -3.67 8.91
CA ARG A 66 -4.47 -4.51 7.75
C ARG A 66 -4.58 -5.99 8.08
N THR A 67 -3.99 -6.45 9.19
CA THR A 67 -4.09 -7.85 9.61
C THR A 67 -5.52 -8.27 9.87
N ALA A 68 -6.33 -7.42 10.52
CA ALA A 68 -7.74 -7.68 10.73
C ALA A 68 -8.51 -7.81 9.40
N GLN A 69 -8.29 -6.88 8.47
CA GLN A 69 -8.87 -6.90 7.13
C GLN A 69 -8.47 -8.17 6.35
N SER A 70 -7.19 -8.55 6.37
CA SER A 70 -6.73 -9.77 5.69
C SER A 70 -7.42 -11.02 6.21
N ARG A 71 -7.64 -11.14 7.53
CA ARG A 71 -8.37 -12.26 8.13
C ARG A 71 -9.84 -12.32 7.72
N LEU A 72 -10.46 -11.19 7.42
CA LEU A 72 -11.84 -11.11 6.92
C LEU A 72 -11.92 -11.48 5.43
N THR A 73 -10.95 -11.03 4.62
CA THR A 73 -10.97 -11.23 3.16
C THR A 73 -10.45 -12.60 2.73
N ASP A 74 -9.48 -13.13 3.46
CA ASP A 74 -8.87 -14.45 3.23
C ASP A 74 -8.82 -15.19 4.57
N PRO A 75 -9.98 -15.62 5.10
CA PRO A 75 -9.99 -16.42 6.31
C PRO A 75 -9.22 -17.71 6.01
N LEU A 76 -8.20 -18.00 6.82
CA LEU A 76 -7.46 -19.26 6.78
C LEU A 76 -8.48 -20.41 6.71
N ARG A 77 -8.59 -21.03 5.53
CA ARG A 77 -9.41 -22.22 5.33
C ARG A 77 -8.73 -23.35 6.07
N TRP A 78 -9.29 -23.72 7.21
CA TRP A 78 -8.97 -24.96 7.91
C TRP A 78 -9.62 -26.14 7.20
#